data_AF-A0A127PYZ6-F1
#
_entry.id   AF-A0A127PYZ6-F1
#
_cell.length_a   1.000
_cell.length_b   1.000
_cell.length_c   1.000
_cell.angle_alpha   90.00
_cell.angle_beta   90.00
_cell.angle_gamma   90.00
#
_symmetry.space_group_name_H-M   'P 1'
#
loop_
_entity.id
_entity.type
_entity.pdbx_description
1 polymer ?
#
loop_
_entity_poly.entity_id
_entity_poly.type
_entity_poly.pdbx_seq_one_letter_code
_entity_poly.pdbx_strand_id
1 'polypeptide(L)'
;MLEKYRQAFKNSAYPIKYIFVDANGENRDGSCCSSDVPKKIYMVNILAKESSEFIYSPEVNRLIKQDFEITIDDKSIISMPKADYLILRMSRPPEYNPKSAGCAAGMGEDRAYLIAIKNNGISVLNRNFFNCSGSYRMVHVNGQPGYEIRDYKKGSDQAQSVLYILQDGQLVRKENGPYKEAAQ
;
A
#
# COMPACT_ATOMS: atom_id res chain seq x y z
N MET A 1 3.81 -8.85 23.09
CA MET A 1 2.92 -8.54 21.94
C MET A 1 3.67 -8.69 20.61
N LEU A 2 4.72 -7.91 20.33
CA LEU A 2 5.46 -8.01 19.06
C LEU A 2 5.95 -9.43 18.72
N GLU A 3 6.47 -10.16 19.71
CA GLU A 3 6.93 -11.53 19.50
C GLU A 3 5.80 -12.45 18.99
N LYS A 4 4.56 -12.25 19.46
CA LYS A 4 3.39 -12.98 18.95
C LYS A 4 3.18 -12.73 17.46
N TYR A 5 3.30 -11.47 17.01
CA TYR A 5 3.19 -11.16 15.58
C TYR A 5 4.36 -11.73 14.78
N ARG A 6 5.59 -11.54 15.26
CA ARG A 6 6.79 -12.08 14.58
C ARG A 6 6.69 -13.59 14.39
N GLN A 7 6.21 -14.31 15.40
CA GLN A 7 5.97 -15.75 15.28
C GLN A 7 4.83 -16.07 14.31
N ALA A 8 3.73 -15.30 14.34
CA ALA A 8 2.61 -15.49 13.41
C ALA A 8 3.01 -15.29 11.93
N PHE A 9 3.95 -14.40 11.66
CA PHE A 9 4.42 -14.07 10.32
C PHE A 9 5.79 -14.67 9.95
N LYS A 10 6.33 -15.56 10.80
CA LYS A 10 7.67 -16.15 10.61
C LYS A 10 7.84 -16.88 9.27
N ASN A 11 6.76 -17.51 8.79
CA ASN A 11 6.75 -18.31 7.58
C ASN A 11 6.11 -17.59 6.39
N SER A 12 5.90 -16.27 6.49
CA SER A 12 5.37 -15.49 5.37
C SER A 12 6.30 -15.56 4.16
N ALA A 13 5.71 -15.64 2.97
CA ALA A 13 6.49 -15.68 1.72
C ALA A 13 7.34 -14.42 1.49
N TYR A 14 6.98 -13.32 2.17
CA TYR A 14 7.69 -12.04 2.13
C TYR A 14 7.93 -11.54 3.56
N PRO A 15 9.04 -10.82 3.82
CA PRO A 15 9.27 -10.21 5.12
C PRO A 15 8.18 -9.20 5.47
N ILE A 16 7.38 -9.50 6.50
CA ILE A 16 6.34 -8.61 6.99
C ILE A 16 6.98 -7.61 7.95
N LYS A 17 6.93 -6.32 7.60
CA LYS A 17 7.44 -5.24 8.46
C LYS A 17 6.33 -4.54 9.21
N TYR A 18 5.20 -4.30 8.54
CA TYR A 18 4.08 -3.54 9.08
C TYR A 18 2.82 -4.38 9.06
N ILE A 19 1.98 -4.22 10.09
CA ILE A 19 0.64 -4.82 10.15
C ILE A 19 -0.37 -3.79 10.62
N PHE A 20 -1.64 -4.02 10.31
CA PHE A 20 -2.76 -3.30 10.93
C PHE A 20 -3.19 -3.95 12.25
N VAL A 21 -3.41 -3.12 13.27
CA VAL A 21 -3.99 -3.54 14.56
C VAL A 21 -5.08 -2.59 15.01
N ASP A 22 -5.99 -3.06 15.85
CA ASP A 22 -6.96 -2.20 16.53
C ASP A 22 -6.42 -1.61 17.85
N ALA A 23 -7.27 -0.89 18.57
CA ALA A 23 -6.92 -0.27 19.85
C ALA A 23 -6.53 -1.28 20.96
N ASN A 24 -6.92 -2.54 20.84
CA ASN A 24 -6.57 -3.61 21.77
C ASN A 24 -5.30 -4.36 21.35
N GLY A 25 -4.73 -4.04 20.18
CA GLY A 25 -3.62 -4.78 19.60
C GLY A 25 -4.07 -6.11 18.97
N GLU A 26 -5.33 -6.26 18.56
CA GLU A 26 -5.70 -7.40 17.73
C GLU A 26 -5.27 -7.15 16.29
N ASN A 27 -4.69 -8.18 15.65
CA ASN A 27 -4.30 -8.10 14.26
C ASN A 27 -5.55 -7.99 13.38
N ARG A 28 -5.53 -7.04 12.43
CA ARG A 28 -6.62 -6.77 11.48
C ARG A 28 -6.16 -6.84 10.03
N ASP A 29 -4.94 -7.28 9.75
CA ASP A 29 -4.51 -7.50 8.36
C ASP A 29 -5.36 -8.58 7.69
N GLY A 30 -5.85 -8.31 6.48
CA GLY A 30 -6.66 -9.23 5.69
C GLY A 30 -8.09 -9.49 6.19
N SER A 31 -8.51 -8.88 7.30
CA SER A 31 -9.90 -8.94 7.81
C SER A 31 -10.41 -7.60 8.34
N CYS A 32 -9.63 -6.54 8.14
CA CYS A 32 -10.11 -5.20 8.40
C CYS A 32 -11.36 -4.96 7.56
N CYS A 33 -12.45 -4.72 8.28
CA CYS A 33 -13.45 -3.73 7.90
C CYS A 33 -14.59 -4.24 6.99
N SER A 34 -14.70 -5.57 6.84
CA SER A 34 -15.75 -6.22 6.06
C SER A 34 -17.11 -6.32 6.79
N SER A 35 -17.14 -6.47 8.12
CA SER A 35 -18.39 -6.55 8.90
C SER A 35 -18.49 -5.55 10.07
N ASP A 36 -17.44 -5.43 10.88
CA ASP A 36 -17.36 -4.49 12.01
C ASP A 36 -16.14 -3.58 11.85
N VAL A 37 -16.37 -2.40 11.28
CA VAL A 37 -15.32 -1.39 11.08
C VAL A 37 -14.80 -0.92 12.44
N PRO A 38 -13.52 -1.16 12.79
CA PRO A 38 -12.97 -0.65 14.03
C PRO A 38 -13.00 0.87 14.02
N LYS A 39 -13.33 1.49 15.15
CA LYS A 39 -13.36 2.97 15.27
C LYS A 39 -12.01 3.60 14.90
N LYS A 40 -10.91 2.90 15.21
CA LYS A 40 -9.54 3.30 14.91
C LYS A 40 -8.69 2.09 14.53
N ILE A 41 -7.92 2.23 13.45
CA ILE A 41 -6.84 1.32 13.10
C ILE A 41 -5.48 2.00 13.32
N TYR A 42 -4.49 1.19 13.67
CA TYR A 42 -3.11 1.59 13.88
C TYR A 42 -2.20 0.71 13.02
N MET A 43 -1.04 1.23 12.64
CA MET A 43 0.03 0.42 12.05
C MET A 43 1.12 0.14 13.06
N VAL A 44 1.67 -1.06 13.03
CA VAL A 44 2.74 -1.50 13.94
C VAL A 44 3.92 -2.02 13.13
N ASN A 45 5.12 -1.51 13.39
CA ASN A 45 6.36 -2.09 12.88
C ASN A 45 6.72 -3.33 13.71
N ILE A 46 6.53 -4.54 13.18
CA ILE A 46 6.77 -5.77 13.94
C ILE A 46 8.26 -6.15 14.02
N LEU A 47 9.13 -5.49 13.23
CA LEU A 47 10.57 -5.72 13.22
C LEU A 47 11.34 -4.77 14.14
N ALA A 48 10.70 -3.76 14.74
CA ALA A 48 11.36 -2.87 15.69
C ALA A 48 11.83 -3.65 16.93
N LYS A 49 12.99 -3.28 17.50
CA LYS A 49 13.61 -4.01 18.63
C LYS A 49 12.80 -3.88 19.93
N GLU A 50 12.29 -2.68 20.20
CA GLU A 50 11.53 -2.36 21.43
C GLU A 50 10.03 -2.33 21.16
N SER A 51 9.23 -1.99 22.18
CA SER A 51 7.78 -1.79 22.03
C SER A 51 7.49 -0.81 20.91
N SER A 52 6.96 -1.31 19.80
CA SER A 52 6.54 -0.48 18.68
C SER A 52 5.32 0.32 19.10
N GLU A 53 5.41 1.64 18.99
CA GLU A 53 4.24 2.49 19.15
C GLU A 53 3.21 2.16 18.07
N PHE A 54 1.94 2.19 18.48
CA PHE A 54 0.81 2.05 17.57
C PHE A 54 0.70 3.36 16.78
N ILE A 55 1.09 3.33 15.51
CA ILE A 55 1.12 4.52 14.67
C ILE A 55 -0.29 4.77 14.16
N TYR A 56 -0.96 5.77 14.72
CA TYR A 56 -2.26 6.21 14.25
C TYR A 56 -2.11 7.17 13.06
N SER A 57 -2.97 7.00 12.06
CA SER A 57 -3.11 7.98 10.98
C SER A 57 -4.57 8.28 10.71
N PRO A 58 -5.03 9.52 10.97
CA PRO A 58 -6.36 9.95 10.59
C PRO A 58 -6.61 9.78 9.08
N GLU A 59 -5.57 9.90 8.26
CA GLU A 59 -5.71 9.80 6.81
C GLU A 59 -5.94 8.36 6.36
N VAL A 60 -5.16 7.40 6.89
CA VAL A 60 -5.39 5.96 6.64
C VAL A 60 -6.72 5.52 7.24
N ASN A 61 -7.07 5.99 8.44
CA ASN A 61 -8.34 5.62 9.08
C ASN A 61 -9.57 6.08 8.29
N ARG A 62 -9.48 7.16 7.52
CA ARG A 62 -10.56 7.62 6.62
C ARG A 62 -10.71 6.77 5.36
N LEU A 63 -9.69 5.98 5.02
CA LEU A 63 -9.79 5.03 3.91
C LEU A 63 -10.69 3.85 4.29
N ILE A 64 -10.73 3.51 5.58
CA ILE A 64 -11.55 2.43 6.10
C ILE A 64 -13.03 2.76 5.91
N LYS A 65 -13.71 1.90 5.16
CA LYS A 65 -15.13 2.01 4.85
C LYS A 65 -15.75 0.63 4.98
N GLN A 66 -17.03 0.63 5.35
CA GLN A 66 -17.84 -0.59 5.30
C GLN A 66 -17.77 -1.20 3.90
N ASP A 67 -17.72 -2.54 3.84
CA ASP A 67 -17.58 -3.36 2.63
C ASP A 67 -16.22 -3.28 1.91
N PHE A 68 -15.28 -2.44 2.36
CA PHE A 68 -13.95 -2.36 1.76
C PHE A 68 -12.90 -2.98 2.67
N GLU A 69 -12.00 -3.75 2.07
CA GLU A 69 -10.81 -4.26 2.71
C GLU A 69 -9.62 -3.36 2.40
N ILE A 70 -8.75 -3.15 3.39
CA ILE A 70 -7.47 -2.47 3.23
C ILE A 70 -6.37 -3.42 3.64
N THR A 71 -5.36 -3.54 2.78
CA THR A 71 -4.19 -4.40 2.98
C THR A 71 -2.90 -3.65 2.72
N ILE A 72 -1.84 -4.06 3.40
CA ILE A 72 -0.48 -3.61 3.16
C ILE A 72 0.12 -4.51 2.06
N ASP A 73 0.71 -3.91 1.03
CA ASP A 73 1.49 -4.69 0.07
C ASP A 73 2.95 -4.79 0.55
N ASP A 74 3.27 -5.87 1.28
CA ASP A 74 4.58 -6.05 1.92
C ASP A 74 5.76 -6.03 0.93
N LYS A 75 5.52 -6.37 -0.34
CA LYS A 75 6.56 -6.37 -1.38
C LYS A 75 6.92 -4.97 -1.85
N SER A 76 6.09 -3.98 -1.53
CA SER A 76 6.27 -2.61 -1.99
C SER A 76 7.22 -1.79 -1.12
N ILE A 77 7.73 -2.33 -0.01
CA ILE A 77 8.42 -1.53 0.99
C ILE A 77 9.79 -1.06 0.46
N ILE A 78 9.96 0.26 0.40
CA ILE A 78 11.26 0.91 0.22
C ILE A 78 11.64 1.56 1.56
N SER A 79 12.68 1.04 2.20
CA SER A 79 13.21 1.59 3.45
C SER A 79 14.32 2.60 3.20
N MET A 80 14.15 3.82 3.70
CA MET A 80 15.16 4.88 3.72
C MET A 80 15.50 5.27 5.17
N PRO A 81 16.63 5.94 5.43
CA PRO A 81 17.07 6.26 6.80
C PRO A 81 16.06 7.05 7.66
N LYS A 82 15.15 7.80 7.04
CA LYS A 82 14.17 8.66 7.73
C LYS A 82 12.71 8.28 7.51
N ALA A 83 12.43 7.30 6.65
CA ALA A 83 11.08 6.95 6.26
C ALA A 83 11.02 5.57 5.60
N ASP A 84 9.91 4.88 5.80
CA ASP A 84 9.50 3.76 4.96
C ASP A 84 8.40 4.20 4.01
N TYR A 85 8.47 3.73 2.77
CA TYR A 85 7.47 3.98 1.74
C TYR A 85 6.85 2.65 1.35
N LEU A 86 5.53 2.59 1.31
CA LEU A 86 4.81 1.37 0.95
C LEU A 86 3.44 1.67 0.37
N ILE A 87 2.87 0.66 -0.26
CA ILE A 87 1.60 0.73 -0.96
C ILE A 87 0.52 0.09 -0.07
N LEU A 88 -0.54 0.85 0.19
CA LEU A 88 -1.79 0.30 0.71
C LEU A 88 -2.72 -0.02 -0.46
N ARG A 89 -3.33 -1.19 -0.45
CA ARG A 89 -4.36 -1.57 -1.41
C ARG A 89 -5.71 -1.57 -0.71
N MET A 90 -6.69 -0.96 -1.34
CA MET A 90 -8.08 -0.97 -0.92
C MET A 90 -8.90 -1.64 -2.01
N SER A 91 -9.69 -2.64 -1.67
CA SER A 91 -10.53 -3.37 -2.62
C SER A 91 -11.90 -3.65 -2.01
N ARG A 92 -12.90 -3.86 -2.86
CA ARG A 92 -14.21 -4.36 -2.41
C ARG A 92 -14.30 -5.85 -2.74
N PRO A 93 -14.34 -6.74 -1.73
CA PRO A 93 -14.49 -8.17 -1.98
C PRO A 93 -15.72 -8.50 -2.84
N PRO A 94 -15.67 -9.54 -3.69
CA PRO A 94 -16.77 -9.91 -4.57
C PRO A 94 -18.08 -10.21 -3.85
N GLU A 95 -18.01 -10.69 -2.60
CA GLU A 95 -19.17 -10.95 -1.75
C GLU A 95 -20.02 -9.69 -1.48
N TYR A 96 -19.41 -8.50 -1.43
CA TYR A 96 -20.12 -7.23 -1.21
C TYR A 96 -20.53 -6.53 -2.52
N ASN A 97 -19.98 -6.96 -3.66
CA ASN A 97 -20.41 -6.49 -4.97
C ASN A 97 -20.22 -7.57 -6.06
N PRO A 98 -21.12 -8.56 -6.13
CA PRO A 98 -20.99 -9.68 -7.07
C PRO A 98 -21.11 -9.27 -8.54
N LYS A 99 -21.67 -8.08 -8.80
CA LYS A 99 -21.82 -7.50 -10.14
C LYS A 99 -20.63 -6.65 -10.56
N SER A 100 -19.63 -6.49 -9.71
CA SER A 100 -18.38 -5.83 -10.05
C SER A 100 -17.73 -6.60 -11.20
N ALA A 101 -17.76 -6.03 -12.41
CA ALA A 101 -16.96 -6.54 -13.50
C ALA A 101 -15.49 -6.41 -13.06
N GLY A 102 -14.76 -7.52 -13.05
CA GLY A 102 -13.36 -7.56 -12.63
C GLY A 102 -12.52 -6.46 -13.32
N CYS A 103 -11.47 -6.03 -12.64
CA CYS A 103 -10.52 -4.99 -13.01
C CYS A 103 -10.44 -4.63 -14.51
N ALA A 104 -11.22 -3.63 -14.96
CA ALA A 104 -11.08 -3.05 -16.29
C ALA A 104 -10.51 -1.63 -16.18
N ALA A 105 -9.79 -1.14 -17.19
CA ALA A 105 -9.13 0.17 -17.10
C ALA A 105 -10.13 1.30 -16.81
N GLY A 106 -9.98 1.96 -15.64
CA GLY A 106 -10.91 2.98 -15.16
C GLY A 106 -12.24 2.45 -14.59
N MET A 107 -12.37 1.13 -14.42
CA MET A 107 -13.50 0.44 -13.80
C MET A 107 -13.01 -0.50 -12.69
N GLY A 108 -13.53 -0.31 -11.48
CA GLY A 108 -13.17 -1.13 -10.34
C GLY A 108 -13.23 -0.31 -9.06
N GLU A 109 -13.48 -1.00 -7.96
CA GLU A 109 -13.47 -0.41 -6.62
C GLU A 109 -12.06 -0.44 -5.99
N ASP A 110 -11.10 -1.06 -6.69
CA ASP A 110 -9.72 -1.22 -6.26
C ASP A 110 -8.90 0.06 -6.43
N ARG A 111 -8.21 0.45 -5.35
CA ARG A 111 -7.35 1.63 -5.31
C ARG A 111 -6.05 1.31 -4.62
N ALA A 112 -4.96 1.86 -5.14
CA ALA A 112 -3.67 1.83 -4.47
C ALA A 112 -3.29 3.24 -3.97
N TYR A 113 -2.75 3.28 -2.76
CA TYR A 113 -2.26 4.49 -2.11
C TYR A 113 -0.79 4.31 -1.81
N LEU A 114 0.05 5.29 -2.17
CA LEU A 114 1.42 5.34 -1.69
C LEU A 114 1.46 6.14 -0.40
N ILE A 115 1.99 5.54 0.65
CA ILE A 115 2.15 6.18 1.96
C ILE A 115 3.64 6.29 2.33
N ALA A 116 3.93 7.25 3.21
CA ALA A 116 5.19 7.33 3.93
C ALA A 116 4.95 7.16 5.42
N ILE A 117 5.78 6.34 6.06
CA ILE A 117 5.81 6.13 7.51
C ILE A 117 7.09 6.78 8.02
N LYS A 118 6.94 7.81 8.85
CA LYS A 118 8.01 8.58 9.46
C LYS A 118 7.87 8.52 10.98
N ASN A 119 8.90 8.96 11.70
CA ASN A 119 8.86 8.99 13.17
C ASN A 119 7.67 9.79 13.74
N ASN A 120 7.14 10.76 12.99
CA ASN A 120 6.00 11.59 13.39
C ASN A 120 4.63 11.10 12.88
N GLY A 121 4.57 9.91 12.25
CA GLY A 121 3.32 9.31 11.81
C GLY A 121 3.32 8.88 10.34
N ILE A 122 2.11 8.64 9.80
CA ILE A 122 1.90 8.19 8.43
C ILE A 122 1.25 9.31 7.61
N SER A 123 1.77 9.55 6.41
CA SER A 123 1.20 10.49 5.43
C SER A 123 0.88 9.76 4.12
N VAL A 124 -0.27 10.04 3.51
CA VAL A 124 -0.57 9.56 2.16
C VAL A 124 0.07 10.50 1.14
N LEU A 125 1.04 9.99 0.37
CA LEU A 125 1.75 10.76 -0.64
C LEU A 125 1.01 10.79 -1.98
N ASN A 126 0.32 9.70 -2.32
CA ASN A 126 -0.48 9.62 -3.53
C ASN A 126 -1.73 8.75 -3.28
N ARG A 127 -2.92 9.33 -3.49
CA ARG A 127 -4.21 8.66 -3.27
C ARG A 127 -4.72 7.84 -4.46
N ASN A 128 -4.13 8.04 -5.63
CA ASN A 128 -4.47 7.37 -6.88
C ASN A 128 -3.17 6.80 -7.49
N PHE A 129 -2.46 6.00 -6.70
CA PHE A 129 -1.12 5.56 -7.07
C PHE A 129 -1.15 4.64 -8.30
N PHE A 130 -2.06 3.66 -8.30
CA PHE A 130 -2.53 2.93 -9.47
C PHE A 130 -3.94 2.39 -9.21
N ASN A 131 -4.58 1.90 -10.27
CA ASN A 131 -5.93 1.31 -10.23
C ASN A 131 -5.87 -0.20 -10.49
N CYS A 132 -7.03 -0.85 -10.42
CA CYS A 132 -7.31 -2.24 -10.76
C CYS A 132 -6.53 -2.85 -11.95
N SER A 133 -6.27 -2.10 -13.02
CA SER A 133 -5.58 -2.54 -14.25
C SER A 133 -4.08 -2.22 -14.26
N GLY A 134 -3.64 -1.43 -13.28
CA GLY A 134 -2.27 -1.01 -13.11
C GLY A 134 -1.45 -2.00 -12.32
N SER A 135 -0.14 -1.88 -12.45
CA SER A 135 0.83 -2.61 -11.67
C SER A 135 1.99 -1.67 -11.31
N TYR A 136 2.83 -2.12 -10.39
CA TYR A 136 4.06 -1.41 -10.09
C TYR A 136 5.25 -2.36 -10.12
N ARG A 137 6.43 -1.78 -10.28
CA ARG A 137 7.70 -2.40 -9.89
C ARG A 137 8.54 -1.39 -9.14
N MET A 138 9.37 -1.86 -8.22
CA MET A 138 10.39 -1.03 -7.58
C MET A 138 11.54 -0.82 -8.56
N VAL A 139 12.05 0.40 -8.64
CA VAL A 139 13.12 0.80 -9.56
C VAL A 139 14.19 1.61 -8.84
N HIS A 140 15.39 1.65 -9.44
CA HIS A 140 16.46 2.55 -9.04
C HIS A 140 16.87 3.39 -10.25
N VAL A 141 16.60 4.69 -10.21
CA VAL A 141 16.92 5.63 -11.30
C VAL A 141 17.99 6.58 -10.79
N ASN A 142 19.17 6.55 -11.42
CA ASN A 142 20.33 7.36 -11.01
C ASN A 142 20.67 7.21 -9.52
N GLY A 143 20.60 5.97 -9.00
CA GLY A 143 20.87 5.66 -7.59
C GLY A 143 19.75 6.03 -6.61
N GLN A 144 18.64 6.61 -7.08
CA GLN A 144 17.49 6.93 -6.24
C GLN A 144 16.40 5.85 -6.36
N PRO A 145 15.91 5.30 -5.23
CA PRO A 145 14.87 4.30 -5.26
C PRO A 145 13.51 4.93 -5.58
N GLY A 146 12.59 4.14 -6.10
CA GLY A 146 11.25 4.59 -6.42
C GLY A 146 10.38 3.48 -6.97
N TYR A 147 9.24 3.87 -7.52
CA TYR A 147 8.28 2.99 -8.15
C TYR A 147 8.06 3.39 -9.60
N GLU A 148 7.95 2.41 -10.47
CA GLU A 148 7.43 2.58 -11.82
C GLU A 148 6.04 1.96 -11.89
N ILE A 149 5.08 2.75 -12.37
CA ILE A 149 3.68 2.35 -12.46
C ILE A 149 3.31 2.13 -13.91
N ARG A 150 2.66 1.01 -14.18
CA ARG A 150 1.90 0.77 -15.41
C ARG A 150 0.53 1.40 -15.25
N ASP A 151 0.27 2.49 -15.98
CA ASP A 151 -0.98 3.25 -15.90
C ASP A 151 -1.73 3.21 -17.23
N TYR A 152 -3.02 2.83 -17.17
CA TYR A 152 -3.92 2.88 -18.33
C TYR A 152 -4.78 4.14 -18.24
N LYS A 153 -4.57 5.07 -19.16
CA LYS A 153 -5.47 6.22 -19.32
C LYS A 153 -6.79 5.74 -19.91
N LYS A 154 -7.90 6.34 -19.44
CA LYS A 154 -9.25 6.04 -19.94
C LYS A 154 -9.30 6.21 -21.47
N GLY A 155 -9.73 5.16 -22.17
CA GLY A 155 -9.83 5.14 -23.64
C GLY A 155 -8.52 4.89 -24.38
N SER A 156 -7.45 4.48 -23.69
CA SER A 156 -6.18 4.10 -24.30
C SER A 156 -5.84 2.64 -23.98
N ASP A 157 -5.61 1.84 -25.01
CA ASP A 157 -5.11 0.46 -24.88
C ASP A 157 -3.59 0.44 -24.62
N GLN A 158 -2.90 1.56 -24.85
CA GLN A 158 -1.48 1.69 -24.59
C GLN A 158 -1.24 2.18 -23.15
N ALA A 159 -0.60 1.33 -22.34
CA ALA A 159 -0.15 1.69 -21.01
C ALA A 159 0.98 2.74 -21.06
N GLN A 160 0.91 3.70 -20.15
CA GLN A 160 1.97 4.66 -19.89
C GLN A 160 2.77 4.22 -18.66
N SER A 161 4.06 4.55 -18.65
CA SER A 161 4.93 4.42 -17.52
C SER A 161 5.01 5.74 -16.78
N VAL A 162 4.75 5.69 -15.47
CA VAL A 162 4.92 6.84 -14.57
C VAL A 162 5.91 6.45 -13.48
N LEU A 163 6.97 7.24 -13.34
CA LEU A 163 7.97 7.06 -12.30
C LEU A 163 7.65 7.94 -11.10
N TYR A 164 7.73 7.36 -9.92
CA TYR A 164 7.70 8.06 -8.64
C TYR A 164 9.02 7.81 -7.92
N ILE A 165 9.94 8.78 -8.01
CA ILE A 165 11.29 8.68 -7.46
C ILE A 165 11.35 9.35 -6.10
N LEU A 166 12.00 8.71 -5.13
CA LEU A 166 12.23 9.25 -3.80
C LEU A 166 13.52 10.08 -3.81
N GLN A 167 13.38 11.40 -3.96
CA GLN A 167 14.47 12.36 -3.96
C GLN A 167 14.47 13.10 -2.63
N ASP A 168 15.53 12.94 -1.82
CA ASP A 168 15.68 13.62 -0.53
C ASP A 168 14.46 13.48 0.42
N GLY A 169 13.81 12.31 0.36
CA GLY A 169 12.63 12.00 1.15
C GLY A 169 11.31 12.58 0.61
N GLN A 170 11.35 13.23 -0.56
CA GLN A 170 10.18 13.71 -1.30
C GLN A 170 9.86 12.79 -2.48
N LEU A 171 8.58 12.73 -2.83
CA LEU A 171 8.11 11.95 -3.97
C LEU A 171 8.06 12.82 -5.22
N VAL A 172 8.90 12.50 -6.22
CA VAL A 172 8.96 13.22 -7.49
C VAL A 172 8.36 12.37 -8.59
N ARG A 173 7.26 12.85 -9.16
CA ARG A 173 6.58 12.22 -10.31
C ARG A 173 7.27 12.61 -11.62
N LYS A 174 7.58 11.64 -12.47
CA LYS A 174 8.11 11.85 -13.82
C LYS A 174 7.34 10.98 -14.82
N GLU A 175 6.88 11.58 -15.91
CA GLU A 175 6.37 10.81 -17.04
C GLU A 175 7.53 10.03 -17.68
N ASN A 176 7.32 8.77 -18.02
CA ASN A 176 8.36 7.89 -18.57
C ASN A 176 7.95 7.26 -19.91
N GLY A 177 6.96 7.87 -20.58
CA GLY A 177 6.48 7.47 -21.90
C GLY A 177 5.73 6.13 -21.89
N PRO A 178 5.68 5.43 -23.03
CA PRO A 178 5.03 4.12 -23.12
C PRO A 178 5.63 3.11 -22.15
N TYR A 179 4.78 2.36 -21.45
CA TYR A 179 5.23 1.29 -20.58
C TYR A 179 5.89 0.18 -21.41
N LYS A 180 7.10 -0.20 -21.02
CA LYS A 180 7.85 -1.32 -21.62
C LYS A 180 7.89 -2.44 -20.61
N GLU A 181 7.35 -3.60 -20.98
CA GLU A 181 7.53 -4.81 -20.18
C GLU A 181 9.03 -5.11 -20.06
N ALA A 182 9.47 -5.54 -18.87
CA ALA A 182 10.81 -6.06 -18.74
C ALA A 182 10.92 -7.33 -19.59
N ALA A 183 12.02 -7.48 -20.33
CA ALA A 183 12.37 -8.78 -20.88
C ALA A 183 12.48 -9.78 -19.71
N GLN A 184 11.75 -10.89 -19.81
CA GLN A 184 11.77 -11.97 -18.82
C GLN A 184 13.15 -12.65 -18.78
#